data_AF-A0A3A4K4M3-F1
#
_entry.id   AF-A0A3A4K4M3-F1
#
_cell.length_a   1.000
_cell.length_b   1.000
_cell.length_c   1.000
_cell.angle_alpha   90.00
_cell.angle_beta   90.00
_cell.angle_gamma   90.00
#
_symmetry.space_group_name_H-M   'P 1'
#
loop_
_entity.id
_entity.type
_entity.pdbx_description
1 polymer ?
#
loop_
_entity_poly.entity_id
_entity_poly.type
_entity_poly.pdbx_seq_one_letter_code
_entity_poly.pdbx_strand_id
1 'polypeptide(L)'
;MAQLFLWTHKIDEALREEFQLRFGAPAPEALLDLHESLPGEFIRFLGFYPMEEVLSEERRPPFMMPGLVPFGEDRDGDYYCFYIPWRDGDGRVPYGVWMHETGHFLPFSYDMRAFLVWWLGRQVLDSLGGDDWPEMRRILELFQGAVGLEETDLILTPPASDLAWHSEILKIDPAGGFSLSLQALRTFAAQGFDATLAQFEAAERSMPTFGAASLWQARLLAMRGATRRAHEAYFRHLGGPMFANGYHYLWDAGDLMVPEVSEVEALEFIYNAETPPPDHLLAHPKIDFFREHDPANWKDRIAFAKLLEQRQLFAAALAEMENAFFLEGWNEAVAKELLETLLCIYPEQNRIREAEQCRMALAKLAESPPSASE
;
A
#
# COMPACT_ATOMS: atom_id res chain seq x y z
N MET A 1 -2.55 39.36 17.68
CA MET A 1 -3.60 38.98 16.73
C MET A 1 -3.04 39.12 15.33
N ALA A 2 -2.43 38.05 14.81
CA ALA A 2 -1.93 38.01 13.44
C ALA A 2 -3.09 37.57 12.53
N GLN A 3 -3.32 38.30 11.45
CA GLN A 3 -4.30 37.95 10.43
C GLN A 3 -3.85 36.65 9.75
N LEU A 4 -4.60 35.57 9.96
CA LEU A 4 -4.58 34.42 9.07
C LEU A 4 -5.05 34.91 7.70
N PHE A 5 -4.10 35.08 6.78
CA PHE A 5 -4.44 35.18 5.37
C PHE A 5 -4.99 33.80 4.98
N LEU A 6 -6.27 33.75 4.63
CA LEU A 6 -6.86 32.65 3.88
C LEU A 6 -6.18 32.69 2.50
N TRP A 7 -5.13 31.91 2.34
CA TRP A 7 -4.57 31.58 1.04
C TRP A 7 -5.59 30.65 0.39
N THR A 8 -6.47 31.19 -0.45
CA THR A 8 -7.35 30.37 -1.27
C THR A 8 -6.87 30.49 -2.70
N HIS A 9 -5.89 29.68 -3.07
CA HIS A 9 -5.55 29.48 -4.47
C HIS A 9 -6.41 28.31 -4.95
N LYS A 10 -7.48 28.59 -5.68
CA LYS A 10 -8.22 27.49 -6.33
C LYS A 10 -7.25 26.75 -7.24
N ILE A 11 -7.17 25.43 -7.09
CA ILE A 11 -6.49 24.59 -8.08
C ILE A 11 -7.26 24.79 -9.39
N ASP A 12 -6.51 25.05 -10.47
CA ASP A 12 -7.08 25.20 -11.81
C ASP A 12 -7.90 23.95 -12.17
N GLU A 13 -9.09 24.16 -12.76
CA GLU A 13 -9.91 23.05 -13.27
C GLU A 13 -9.10 22.19 -14.26
N ALA A 14 -8.19 22.82 -15.01
CA ALA A 14 -7.26 22.12 -15.90
C ALA A 14 -6.37 21.10 -15.15
N LEU A 15 -5.89 21.41 -13.94
CA LEU A 15 -5.08 20.48 -13.14
C LEU A 15 -5.91 19.32 -12.59
N ARG A 16 -7.18 19.57 -12.25
CA ARG A 16 -8.13 18.53 -11.81
C ARG A 16 -8.44 17.57 -12.97
N GLU A 17 -8.71 18.12 -14.16
CA GLU A 17 -8.90 17.34 -15.39
C GLU A 17 -7.64 16.56 -15.76
N GLU A 18 -6.46 17.17 -15.66
CA GLU A 18 -5.18 16.51 -15.92
C GLU A 18 -4.95 15.33 -14.97
N PHE A 19 -5.22 15.49 -13.67
CA PHE A 19 -5.13 14.40 -12.69
C PHE A 19 -6.05 13.23 -13.08
N GLN A 20 -7.30 13.53 -13.44
CA GLN A 20 -8.25 12.49 -13.84
C GLN A 20 -7.84 11.80 -15.14
N LEU A 21 -7.33 12.54 -16.13
CA LEU A 21 -6.84 11.94 -17.37
C LEU A 21 -5.65 11.03 -17.08
N ARG A 22 -4.68 11.54 -16.30
CA ARG A 22 -3.42 10.86 -16.00
C ARG A 22 -3.60 9.63 -15.12
N PHE A 23 -4.43 9.68 -14.09
CA PHE A 23 -4.57 8.59 -13.11
C PHE A 23 -5.90 7.85 -13.17
N GLY A 24 -6.92 8.41 -13.83
CA GLY A 24 -8.24 7.78 -14.06
C GLY A 24 -9.14 7.71 -12.86
N ALA A 25 -8.73 8.37 -11.79
CA ALA A 25 -9.55 8.66 -10.63
C ALA A 25 -9.54 10.18 -10.46
N PRO A 26 -10.63 10.77 -9.92
CA PRO A 26 -10.59 12.16 -9.52
C PRO A 26 -9.51 12.37 -8.44
N ALA A 27 -8.91 13.55 -8.43
CA ALA A 27 -8.03 13.93 -7.33
C ALA A 27 -8.81 13.88 -6.00
N PRO A 28 -8.23 13.35 -4.90
CA PRO A 28 -8.93 13.24 -3.64
C PRO A 28 -9.26 14.64 -3.09
N GLU A 29 -10.49 14.88 -2.63
CA GLU A 29 -10.90 16.20 -2.14
C GLU A 29 -9.97 16.73 -1.04
N ALA A 30 -9.61 15.90 -0.06
CA ALA A 30 -8.70 16.32 1.01
C ALA A 30 -7.28 16.67 0.51
N LEU A 31 -6.81 16.06 -0.59
CA LEU A 31 -5.54 16.44 -1.21
C LEU A 31 -5.68 17.80 -1.91
N LEU A 32 -6.83 18.06 -2.55
CA LEU A 32 -7.12 19.35 -3.17
C LEU A 32 -7.24 20.44 -2.10
N ASP A 33 -7.98 20.19 -1.03
CA ASP A 33 -8.15 21.13 0.09
C ASP A 33 -6.80 21.53 0.71
N LEU A 34 -5.89 20.56 0.87
CA LEU A 34 -4.51 20.81 1.32
C LEU A 34 -3.80 21.84 0.44
N HIS A 35 -3.89 21.65 -0.88
CA HIS A 35 -3.21 22.48 -1.88
C HIS A 35 -3.88 23.84 -2.10
N GLU A 36 -5.19 23.91 -1.93
CA GLU A 36 -5.93 25.17 -2.08
C GLU A 36 -5.78 26.08 -0.87
N SER A 37 -5.56 25.49 0.31
CA SER A 37 -5.57 26.18 1.61
C SER A 37 -4.17 26.55 2.12
N LEU A 38 -3.11 25.89 1.65
CA LEU A 38 -1.74 26.08 2.15
C LEU A 38 -0.78 26.49 1.02
N PRO A 39 0.21 27.36 1.31
CA PRO A 39 1.23 27.70 0.34
C PRO A 39 2.15 26.51 0.04
N GLY A 40 2.66 26.41 -1.19
CA GLY A 40 3.48 25.28 -1.63
C GLY A 40 4.73 25.01 -0.78
N GLU A 41 5.36 26.04 -0.22
CA GLU A 41 6.49 25.87 0.71
C GLU A 41 6.07 25.16 2.00
N PHE A 42 4.85 25.42 2.50
CA PHE A 42 4.30 24.76 3.68
C PHE A 42 3.90 23.32 3.37
N ILE A 43 3.33 23.06 2.19
CA ILE A 43 3.03 21.69 1.71
C ILE A 43 4.31 20.85 1.70
N ARG A 44 5.40 21.40 1.16
CA ARG A 44 6.72 20.74 1.15
C ARG A 44 7.29 20.54 2.54
N PHE A 45 7.14 21.52 3.44
CA PHE A 45 7.59 21.40 4.82
C PHE A 45 6.91 20.20 5.53
N LEU A 46 5.65 19.94 5.21
CA LEU A 46 4.89 18.79 5.71
C LEU A 46 5.23 17.48 4.99
N GLY A 47 6.17 17.48 4.04
CA GLY A 47 6.57 16.29 3.28
C GLY A 47 5.64 15.96 2.11
N PHE A 48 4.66 16.80 1.77
CA PHE A 48 3.80 16.60 0.60
C PHE A 48 4.38 17.27 -0.64
N TYR A 49 4.07 16.72 -1.81
CA TYR A 49 4.47 17.30 -3.09
C TYR A 49 3.40 18.24 -3.63
N PRO A 50 3.78 19.37 -4.24
CA PRO A 50 2.84 20.18 -5.02
C PRO A 50 2.19 19.34 -6.12
N MET A 51 0.95 19.69 -6.49
CA MET A 51 0.15 18.94 -7.46
C MET A 51 0.88 18.73 -8.79
N GLU A 52 1.64 19.71 -9.27
CA GLU A 52 2.41 19.61 -10.50
C GLU A 52 3.53 18.55 -10.42
N GLU A 53 4.12 18.34 -9.24
CA GLU A 53 5.12 17.28 -9.02
C GLU A 53 4.47 15.90 -8.87
N VAL A 54 3.26 15.85 -8.30
CA VAL A 54 2.44 14.62 -8.30
C VAL A 54 2.10 14.22 -9.74
N LEU A 55 1.64 15.19 -10.54
CA LEU A 55 1.30 15.00 -11.95
C LEU A 55 2.51 14.67 -12.80
N SER A 56 3.66 15.30 -12.61
CA SER A 56 4.84 15.01 -13.42
C SER A 56 5.52 13.69 -13.03
N GLU A 57 5.26 13.19 -11.83
CA GLU A 57 5.95 12.04 -11.21
C GLU A 57 7.47 12.19 -11.22
N GLU A 58 7.97 13.44 -11.17
CA GLU A 58 9.39 13.76 -11.18
C GLU A 58 10.13 13.06 -10.03
N ARG A 59 9.50 13.00 -8.86
CA ARG A 59 10.04 12.38 -7.64
C ARG A 59 9.96 10.86 -7.59
N ARG A 60 9.30 10.20 -8.55
CA ARG A 60 9.11 8.73 -8.56
C ARG A 60 10.45 7.98 -8.66
N PRO A 61 10.83 7.14 -7.69
CA PRO A 61 11.99 6.27 -7.81
C PRO A 61 11.83 5.28 -8.99
N PRO A 62 12.92 4.94 -9.72
CA PRO A 62 12.83 4.03 -10.86
C PRO A 62 12.44 2.60 -10.47
N PHE A 63 12.71 2.20 -9.22
CA PHE A 63 12.42 0.86 -8.69
C PHE A 63 11.04 0.75 -8.03
N MET A 64 10.30 1.86 -7.92
CA MET A 64 8.94 1.84 -7.39
C MET A 64 8.04 1.02 -8.32
N MET A 65 7.15 0.18 -7.76
CA MET A 65 6.22 -0.62 -8.55
C MET A 65 5.38 0.26 -9.50
N PRO A 66 5.23 -0.10 -10.79
CA PRO A 66 4.23 0.54 -11.65
C PRO A 66 2.82 0.41 -11.06
N GLY A 67 2.03 1.46 -11.14
CA GLY A 67 0.74 1.63 -10.49
C GLY A 67 0.81 2.43 -9.19
N LEU A 68 1.98 2.56 -8.55
CA LEU A 68 2.16 3.47 -7.39
C LEU A 68 2.47 4.89 -7.88
N VAL A 69 1.84 5.89 -7.26
CA VAL A 69 2.12 7.29 -7.58
C VAL A 69 2.44 8.03 -6.28
N PRO A 70 3.64 8.61 -6.15
CA PRO A 70 4.01 9.32 -4.95
C PRO A 70 3.38 10.71 -4.92
N PHE A 71 2.84 11.09 -3.78
CA PHE A 71 2.30 12.42 -3.51
C PHE A 71 2.97 13.12 -2.30
N GLY A 72 3.95 12.46 -1.70
CA GLY A 72 4.79 13.00 -0.65
C GLY A 72 5.86 12.00 -0.25
N GLU A 73 6.69 12.39 0.69
CA GLU A 73 7.76 11.59 1.26
C GLU A 73 7.86 11.81 2.76
N ASP A 74 8.29 10.76 3.43
CA ASP A 74 8.71 10.80 4.81
C ASP A 74 10.22 11.09 4.90
N ARG A 75 10.69 11.52 6.07
CA ARG A 75 12.09 11.89 6.29
C ARG A 75 13.06 10.71 6.14
N ASP A 76 12.55 9.49 6.31
CA ASP A 76 13.34 8.26 6.24
C ASP A 76 13.48 7.73 4.79
N GLY A 77 12.96 8.45 3.79
CA GLY A 77 13.03 8.06 2.38
C GLY A 77 11.86 7.23 1.88
N ASP A 78 10.89 6.93 2.74
CA ASP A 78 9.63 6.28 2.36
C ASP A 78 8.69 7.27 1.67
N TYR A 79 7.81 6.77 0.80
CA TYR A 79 6.94 7.61 -0.03
C TYR A 79 5.48 7.44 0.34
N TYR A 80 4.76 8.56 0.46
CA TYR A 80 3.29 8.54 0.53
C TYR A 80 2.76 8.33 -0.87
N CYS A 81 2.03 7.23 -1.08
CA CYS A 81 1.61 6.82 -2.41
C CYS A 81 0.12 6.53 -2.46
N PHE A 82 -0.50 6.84 -3.59
CA PHE A 82 -1.73 6.19 -3.97
C PHE A 82 -1.41 5.05 -4.93
N TYR A 83 -2.08 3.91 -4.75
CA TYR A 83 -1.95 2.77 -5.64
C TYR A 83 -3.13 2.76 -6.60
N ILE A 84 -2.91 2.71 -7.90
CA ILE A 84 -3.98 2.58 -8.88
C ILE A 84 -4.18 1.07 -9.08
N PRO A 85 -5.15 0.43 -8.37
CA PRO A 85 -5.26 -1.01 -8.43
C PRO A 85 -5.72 -1.44 -9.82
N TRP A 86 -5.09 -2.51 -10.29
CA TRP A 86 -5.37 -3.19 -11.55
C TRP A 86 -6.66 -4.02 -11.56
N ARG A 87 -7.26 -4.29 -10.39
CA ARG A 87 -8.55 -4.94 -10.29
C ARG A 87 -9.63 -3.88 -10.28
N ASP A 88 -10.65 -4.08 -11.13
CA ASP A 88 -11.95 -3.39 -11.10
C ASP A 88 -12.56 -3.45 -9.69
N GLY A 89 -12.03 -2.63 -8.80
CA GLY A 89 -12.73 -2.15 -7.64
C GLY A 89 -13.74 -1.11 -8.10
N ASP A 90 -14.60 -0.72 -7.19
CA ASP A 90 -15.52 0.43 -7.23
C ASP A 90 -14.88 1.80 -7.58
N GLY A 91 -13.71 1.84 -8.22
CA GLY A 91 -12.95 3.05 -8.57
C GLY A 91 -12.14 3.61 -7.40
N ARG A 92 -12.05 2.88 -6.27
CA ARG A 92 -11.34 3.35 -5.08
C ARG A 92 -9.84 3.05 -5.17
N VAL A 93 -9.06 4.04 -4.75
CA VAL A 93 -7.60 4.07 -4.81
C VAL A 93 -7.08 3.99 -3.37
N PRO A 94 -6.31 2.97 -2.96
CA PRO A 94 -5.77 2.94 -1.61
C PRO A 94 -4.62 3.95 -1.48
N TYR A 95 -4.61 4.64 -0.36
CA TYR A 95 -3.53 5.51 0.10
C TYR A 95 -2.69 4.76 1.11
N GLY A 96 -1.38 4.90 1.01
CA GLY A 96 -0.44 4.09 1.76
C GLY A 96 0.96 4.68 1.82
N VAL A 97 1.86 3.94 2.44
CA VAL A 97 3.29 4.21 2.44
C VAL A 97 3.99 3.13 1.64
N TRP A 98 4.80 3.54 0.66
CA TRP A 98 5.76 2.66 -0.01
C TRP A 98 7.11 2.77 0.72
N MET A 99 7.57 1.63 1.24
CA MET A 99 8.82 1.53 1.99
C MET A 99 9.97 1.33 1.02
N HIS A 100 10.88 2.30 0.94
CA HIS A 100 11.90 2.32 -0.10
C HIS A 100 12.99 1.25 0.10
N GLU A 101 13.24 0.81 1.32
CA GLU A 101 14.24 -0.23 1.62
C GLU A 101 13.74 -1.64 1.24
N THR A 102 12.43 -1.85 1.25
CA THR A 102 11.81 -3.19 1.15
C THR A 102 10.88 -3.33 -0.04
N GLY A 103 10.49 -2.23 -0.67
CA GLY A 103 9.61 -2.15 -1.85
C GLY A 103 8.16 -2.45 -1.57
N HIS A 104 7.84 -2.74 -0.31
CA HIS A 104 6.50 -3.03 0.11
C HIS A 104 5.67 -1.75 0.15
N PHE A 105 4.44 -1.84 -0.32
CA PHE A 105 3.41 -0.85 -0.14
C PHE A 105 2.48 -1.30 0.98
N LEU A 106 2.35 -0.46 2.00
CA LEU A 106 1.38 -0.62 3.07
C LEU A 106 0.14 0.24 2.78
N PRO A 107 -0.95 -0.35 2.27
CA PRO A 107 -2.20 0.39 2.11
C PRO A 107 -2.84 0.63 3.47
N PHE A 108 -3.20 1.87 3.77
CA PHE A 108 -3.88 2.25 5.03
C PHE A 108 -5.40 2.31 4.87
N SER A 109 -5.86 3.03 3.86
CA SER A 109 -7.28 3.34 3.65
C SER A 109 -7.56 3.66 2.18
N TYR A 110 -8.81 3.53 1.76
CA TYR A 110 -9.31 4.09 0.49
C TYR A 110 -9.87 5.51 0.65
N ASP A 111 -9.78 6.08 1.85
CA ASP A 111 -10.18 7.44 2.19
C ASP A 111 -8.92 8.25 2.52
N MET A 112 -8.70 9.32 1.75
CA MET A 112 -7.56 10.21 1.94
C MET A 112 -7.58 10.88 3.32
N ARG A 113 -8.76 11.21 3.85
CA ARG A 113 -8.89 11.82 5.18
C ARG A 113 -8.42 10.88 6.28
N ALA A 114 -8.75 9.58 6.16
CA ALA A 114 -8.26 8.57 7.08
C ALA A 114 -6.73 8.40 7.01
N PHE A 115 -6.14 8.47 5.80
CA PHE A 115 -4.69 8.52 5.64
C PHE A 115 -4.08 9.78 6.28
N LEU A 116 -4.70 10.95 6.10
CA LEU A 116 -4.19 12.20 6.70
C LEU A 116 -4.33 12.24 8.23
N VAL A 117 -5.32 11.55 8.80
CA VAL A 117 -5.44 11.36 10.27
C VAL A 117 -4.38 10.41 10.80
N TRP A 118 -4.04 9.37 10.02
CA TRP A 118 -2.84 8.60 10.31
C TRP A 118 -1.62 9.52 10.28
N TRP A 119 -1.37 10.21 9.17
CA TRP A 119 -0.21 11.10 9.04
C TRP A 119 -0.12 12.13 10.19
N LEU A 120 -1.22 12.82 10.50
CA LEU A 120 -1.29 13.79 11.59
C LEU A 120 -0.98 13.17 12.96
N GLY A 121 -1.56 12.00 13.25
CA GLY A 121 -1.31 11.28 14.50
C GLY A 121 0.16 10.93 14.66
N ARG A 122 0.82 10.48 13.59
CA ARG A 122 2.27 10.21 13.59
C ARG A 122 3.07 11.46 13.91
N GLN A 123 2.81 12.57 13.21
CA GLN A 123 3.52 13.84 13.46
C GLN A 123 3.33 14.36 14.89
N VAL A 124 2.12 14.19 15.46
CA VAL A 124 1.84 14.54 16.86
C VAL A 124 2.72 13.69 17.79
N LEU A 125 2.73 12.36 17.61
CA LEU A 125 3.51 11.45 18.47
C LEU A 125 5.02 11.71 18.37
N ASP A 126 5.53 11.96 17.16
CA ASP A 126 6.96 12.23 16.92
C ASP A 126 7.42 13.57 17.51
N SER A 127 6.50 14.54 17.63
CA SER A 127 6.80 15.90 18.12
C SER A 127 6.45 16.11 19.60
N LEU A 128 5.69 15.20 20.21
CA LEU A 128 5.10 15.41 21.53
C LEU A 128 6.19 15.50 22.61
N GLY A 129 6.19 16.59 23.37
CA GLY A 129 7.14 16.79 24.47
C GLY A 129 8.53 17.26 24.05
N GLY A 130 8.77 17.47 22.75
CA GLY A 130 9.98 18.15 22.25
C GLY A 130 9.95 19.66 22.52
N ASP A 131 11.13 20.29 22.52
CA ASP A 131 11.29 21.74 22.77
C ASP A 131 10.49 22.59 21.76
N ASP A 132 10.35 22.10 20.53
CA ASP A 132 9.62 22.77 19.43
C ASP A 132 8.11 22.47 19.42
N TRP A 133 7.59 21.69 20.38
CA TRP A 133 6.18 21.29 20.42
C TRP A 133 5.19 22.46 20.31
N PRO A 134 5.38 23.62 20.98
CA PRO A 134 4.46 24.74 20.84
C PRO A 134 4.36 25.30 19.41
N GLU A 135 5.43 25.23 18.64
CA GLU A 135 5.47 25.67 17.24
C GLU A 135 4.90 24.59 16.33
N MET A 136 5.37 23.34 16.48
CA MET A 136 4.85 22.19 15.74
C MET A 136 3.34 22.03 15.93
N ARG A 137 2.83 22.19 17.14
CA ARG A 137 1.40 22.17 17.42
C ARG A 137 0.62 23.18 16.56
N ARG A 138 1.11 24.41 16.42
CA ARG A 138 0.44 25.43 15.59
C ARG A 138 0.45 25.05 14.11
N ILE A 139 1.57 24.51 13.64
CA ILE A 139 1.71 24.00 12.27
C ILE A 139 0.68 22.89 12.01
N LEU A 140 0.56 21.95 12.94
CA LEU A 140 -0.37 20.82 12.84
C LEU A 140 -1.83 21.27 12.95
N GLU A 141 -2.15 22.28 13.77
CA GLU A 141 -3.49 22.89 13.86
C GLU A 141 -3.87 23.58 12.54
N LEU A 142 -2.92 24.24 11.86
CA LEU A 142 -3.14 24.82 10.53
C LEU A 142 -3.39 23.73 9.48
N PHE A 143 -2.58 22.67 9.49
CA PHE A 143 -2.78 21.52 8.61
C PHE A 143 -4.16 20.89 8.82
N GLN A 144 -4.54 20.63 10.08
CA GLN A 144 -5.81 20.00 10.43
C GLN A 144 -7.01 20.80 9.89
N GLY A 145 -6.99 22.13 10.03
CA GLY A 145 -8.04 22.99 9.48
C GLY A 145 -8.02 23.07 7.95
N ALA A 146 -6.85 22.96 7.32
CA ALA A 146 -6.71 23.00 5.86
C ALA A 146 -7.30 21.79 5.15
N VAL A 147 -7.31 20.62 5.80
CA VAL A 147 -7.82 19.36 5.22
C VAL A 147 -9.15 18.91 5.81
N GLY A 148 -9.83 19.81 6.55
CA GLY A 148 -11.14 19.57 7.12
C GLY A 148 -11.17 18.39 8.10
N LEU A 149 -10.23 18.34 9.04
CA LEU A 149 -10.11 17.28 10.06
C LEU A 149 -10.43 17.78 11.47
N GLU A 150 -11.21 18.86 11.61
CA GLU A 150 -11.49 19.52 12.88
C GLU A 150 -12.32 18.67 13.86
N GLU A 151 -12.99 17.61 13.38
CA GLU A 151 -13.68 16.65 14.24
C GLU A 151 -12.73 15.73 15.01
N THR A 152 -11.45 15.70 14.63
CA THR A 152 -10.45 14.87 15.30
C THR A 152 -9.77 15.64 16.43
N ASP A 153 -9.67 15.05 17.62
CA ASP A 153 -9.02 15.71 18.76
C ASP A 153 -7.53 15.32 18.88
N LEU A 154 -6.90 14.79 17.84
CA LEU A 154 -5.54 14.21 17.92
C LEU A 154 -4.48 15.16 18.48
N ILE A 155 -4.59 16.46 18.19
CA ILE A 155 -3.62 17.46 18.67
C ILE A 155 -3.88 17.83 20.14
N LEU A 156 -5.16 17.95 20.52
CA LEU A 156 -5.57 18.35 21.87
C LEU A 156 -5.49 17.20 22.87
N THR A 157 -5.86 16.01 22.41
CA THR A 157 -5.88 14.75 23.13
C THR A 157 -5.12 13.70 22.31
N PRO A 158 -3.77 13.76 22.29
CA PRO A 158 -2.96 12.75 21.62
C PRO A 158 -3.35 11.33 22.05
N PRO A 159 -3.41 10.37 21.12
CA PRO A 159 -3.84 9.03 21.43
C PRO A 159 -2.90 8.38 22.45
N ALA A 160 -3.47 7.85 23.53
CA ALA A 160 -2.70 7.22 24.61
C ALA A 160 -2.11 5.85 24.23
N SER A 161 -2.49 5.30 23.06
CA SER A 161 -1.98 4.04 22.51
C SER A 161 -2.29 3.94 21.01
N ASP A 162 -1.59 3.06 20.30
CA ASP A 162 -1.87 2.71 18.89
C ASP A 162 -3.35 2.34 18.68
N LEU A 163 -3.94 1.58 19.62
CA LEU A 163 -5.34 1.20 19.55
C LEU A 163 -6.28 2.40 19.57
N ALA A 164 -6.01 3.39 20.41
CA ALA A 164 -6.81 4.61 20.48
C ALA A 164 -6.69 5.40 19.17
N TRP A 165 -5.49 5.51 18.62
CA TRP A 165 -5.25 6.18 17.35
C TRP A 165 -5.96 5.51 16.17
N HIS A 166 -5.83 4.19 16.04
CA HIS A 166 -6.55 3.44 15.00
C HIS A 166 -8.06 3.46 15.18
N SER A 167 -8.56 3.67 16.41
CA SER A 167 -9.98 3.90 16.65
C SER A 167 -10.45 5.25 16.10
N GLU A 168 -9.63 6.31 16.17
CA GLU A 168 -9.96 7.60 15.54
C GLU A 168 -9.98 7.48 14.02
N ILE A 169 -9.04 6.75 13.42
CA ILE A 169 -9.02 6.48 11.96
C ILE A 169 -10.31 5.76 11.53
N LEU A 170 -10.76 4.76 12.30
CA LEU A 170 -11.97 3.99 12.00
C LEU A 170 -13.28 4.76 12.20
N LYS A 171 -13.28 5.92 12.87
CA LYS A 171 -14.44 6.81 12.88
C LYS A 171 -14.66 7.48 11.52
N ILE A 172 -13.58 7.70 10.77
CA ILE A 172 -13.59 8.33 9.45
C ILE A 172 -13.77 7.28 8.36
N ASP A 173 -12.95 6.22 8.40
CA ASP A 173 -13.08 5.08 7.51
C ASP A 173 -13.34 3.79 8.31
N PRO A 174 -14.63 3.47 8.62
CA PRO A 174 -14.99 2.24 9.30
C PRO A 174 -14.58 0.96 8.55
N ALA A 175 -14.23 1.08 7.28
CA ALA A 175 -13.79 -0.01 6.41
C ALA A 175 -12.26 -0.03 6.22
N GLY A 176 -11.49 0.74 6.99
CA GLY A 176 -10.03 0.81 6.87
C GLY A 176 -9.37 -0.53 7.20
N GLY A 177 -8.98 -1.28 6.16
CA GLY A 177 -8.50 -2.67 6.28
C GLY A 177 -7.26 -2.82 7.18
N PHE A 178 -6.33 -1.86 7.12
CA PHE A 178 -5.17 -1.82 8.01
C PHE A 178 -5.56 -1.65 9.48
N SER A 179 -6.34 -0.60 9.79
CA SER A 179 -6.77 -0.29 11.15
C SER A 179 -7.62 -1.40 11.76
N LEU A 180 -8.52 -2.01 10.97
CA LEU A 180 -9.30 -3.18 11.40
C LEU A 180 -8.40 -4.36 11.76
N SER A 181 -7.40 -4.65 10.93
CA SER A 181 -6.46 -5.75 11.16
C SER A 181 -5.60 -5.52 12.40
N LEU A 182 -5.13 -4.29 12.62
CA LEU A 182 -4.36 -3.95 13.82
C LEU A 182 -5.21 -4.06 15.09
N GLN A 183 -6.45 -3.55 15.08
CA GLN A 183 -7.36 -3.71 16.21
C GLN A 183 -7.58 -5.19 16.51
N ALA A 184 -7.86 -6.00 15.49
CA ALA A 184 -8.10 -7.43 15.63
C ALA A 184 -6.96 -8.16 16.34
N LEU A 185 -5.70 -7.83 16.00
CA LEU A 185 -4.51 -8.39 16.65
C LEU A 185 -4.40 -7.94 18.11
N ARG A 186 -4.50 -6.63 18.35
CA ARG A 186 -4.24 -6.05 19.67
C ARG A 186 -5.36 -6.38 20.68
N THR A 187 -6.57 -6.66 20.22
CA THR A 187 -7.69 -7.02 21.10
C THR A 187 -8.02 -8.50 21.12
N PHE A 188 -7.23 -9.37 20.47
CA PHE A 188 -7.49 -10.81 20.39
C PHE A 188 -7.72 -11.45 21.76
N ALA A 189 -6.87 -11.16 22.75
CA ALA A 189 -6.99 -11.71 24.09
C ALA A 189 -8.30 -11.31 24.81
N ALA A 190 -8.85 -10.14 24.48
CA ALA A 190 -10.06 -9.61 25.10
C ALA A 190 -11.35 -10.02 24.37
N GLN A 191 -11.32 -10.00 23.03
CA GLN A 191 -12.50 -10.26 22.18
C GLN A 191 -12.65 -11.74 21.82
N GLY A 192 -11.56 -12.50 21.86
CA GLY A 192 -11.55 -13.91 21.51
C GLY A 192 -11.59 -14.18 20.01
N PHE A 193 -11.53 -15.47 19.69
CA PHE A 193 -11.32 -15.97 18.33
C PHE A 193 -12.36 -15.49 17.30
N ASP A 194 -13.65 -15.68 17.57
CA ASP A 194 -14.70 -15.44 16.59
C ASP A 194 -14.82 -13.96 16.21
N ALA A 195 -14.65 -13.05 17.19
CA ALA A 195 -14.69 -11.62 16.97
C ALA A 195 -13.48 -11.13 16.15
N THR A 196 -12.28 -11.58 16.50
CA THR A 196 -11.05 -11.26 15.74
C THR A 196 -11.15 -11.80 14.30
N LEU A 197 -11.63 -13.03 14.11
CA LEU A 197 -11.81 -13.60 12.77
C LEU A 197 -12.78 -12.76 11.93
N ALA A 198 -13.90 -12.32 12.51
CA ALA A 198 -14.88 -11.47 11.83
C ALA A 198 -14.30 -10.10 11.43
N GLN A 199 -13.38 -9.53 12.23
CA GLN A 199 -12.69 -8.30 11.89
C GLN A 199 -11.70 -8.48 10.73
N PHE A 200 -10.93 -9.57 10.70
CA PHE A 200 -10.08 -9.86 9.54
C PHE A 200 -10.90 -10.11 8.26
N GLU A 201 -12.03 -10.80 8.37
CA GLU A 201 -12.96 -10.96 7.24
C GLU A 201 -13.55 -9.62 6.78
N ALA A 202 -13.81 -8.68 7.69
CA ALA A 202 -14.24 -7.34 7.33
C ALA A 202 -13.12 -6.55 6.63
N ALA A 203 -11.89 -6.62 7.15
CA ALA A 203 -10.71 -5.98 6.58
C ALA A 203 -10.38 -6.51 5.17
N GLU A 204 -10.42 -7.83 4.97
CA GLU A 204 -10.19 -8.47 3.67
C GLU A 204 -11.26 -8.03 2.65
N ARG A 205 -12.54 -8.02 3.05
CA ARG A 205 -13.63 -7.58 2.18
C ARG A 205 -13.54 -6.11 1.81
N SER A 206 -13.14 -5.27 2.77
CA SER A 206 -13.05 -3.83 2.53
C SER A 206 -11.82 -3.44 1.74
N MET A 207 -10.71 -4.15 1.92
CA MET A 207 -9.44 -3.91 1.25
C MET A 207 -8.77 -5.20 0.78
N PRO A 208 -9.26 -5.77 -0.34
CA PRO A 208 -8.73 -7.02 -0.88
C PRO A 208 -7.27 -6.94 -1.33
N THR A 209 -6.75 -5.73 -1.58
CA THR A 209 -5.35 -5.51 -1.92
C THR A 209 -4.42 -5.65 -0.72
N PHE A 210 -4.93 -5.61 0.52
CA PHE A 210 -4.14 -5.74 1.74
C PHE A 210 -4.05 -7.22 2.16
N GLY A 211 -3.00 -7.90 1.69
CA GLY A 211 -2.83 -9.35 1.87
C GLY A 211 -2.77 -9.82 3.32
N ALA A 212 -2.27 -9.00 4.25
CA ALA A 212 -2.07 -9.40 5.65
C ALA A 212 -3.36 -9.86 6.36
N ALA A 213 -4.53 -9.28 6.02
CA ALA A 213 -5.81 -9.66 6.61
C ALA A 213 -6.14 -11.14 6.32
N SER A 214 -5.97 -11.57 5.06
CA SER A 214 -6.22 -12.94 4.62
C SER A 214 -5.21 -13.95 5.21
N LEU A 215 -3.94 -13.55 5.36
CA LEU A 215 -2.92 -14.38 6.01
C LEU A 215 -3.26 -14.63 7.50
N TRP A 216 -3.64 -13.58 8.23
CA TRP A 216 -4.04 -13.70 9.63
C TRP A 216 -5.28 -14.56 9.82
N GLN A 217 -6.26 -14.37 8.95
CA GLN A 217 -7.44 -15.23 8.91
C GLN A 217 -7.03 -16.71 8.75
N ALA A 218 -6.11 -17.00 7.83
CA ALA A 218 -5.63 -18.35 7.56
C ALA A 218 -4.94 -18.97 8.79
N ARG A 219 -4.02 -18.23 9.43
CA ARG A 219 -3.31 -18.66 10.64
C ARG A 219 -4.28 -18.96 11.79
N LEU A 220 -5.24 -18.07 12.04
CA LEU A 220 -6.26 -18.28 13.07
C LEU A 220 -7.09 -19.53 12.78
N LEU A 221 -7.57 -19.69 11.55
CA LEU A 221 -8.33 -20.88 11.14
C LEU A 221 -7.52 -22.16 11.30
N ALA A 222 -6.23 -22.14 10.96
CA ALA A 222 -5.30 -23.25 11.15
C ALA A 222 -5.13 -23.60 12.63
N MET A 223 -4.86 -22.60 13.49
CA MET A 223 -4.75 -22.79 14.94
C MET A 223 -6.01 -23.39 15.58
N ARG A 224 -7.19 -23.11 15.01
CA ARG A 224 -8.48 -23.65 15.49
C ARG A 224 -8.79 -25.06 14.96
N GLY A 225 -7.95 -25.61 14.07
CA GLY A 225 -8.20 -26.88 13.39
C GLY A 225 -9.24 -26.78 12.26
N ALA A 226 -9.60 -25.57 11.83
CA ALA A 226 -10.47 -25.34 10.69
C ALA A 226 -9.69 -25.41 9.36
N THR A 227 -8.90 -26.48 9.18
CA THR A 227 -7.86 -26.60 8.15
C THR A 227 -8.36 -26.34 6.73
N ARG A 228 -9.58 -26.77 6.38
CA ARG A 228 -10.16 -26.51 5.07
C ARG A 228 -10.38 -25.01 4.80
N ARG A 229 -10.89 -24.27 5.79
CA ARG A 229 -11.07 -22.82 5.67
C ARG A 229 -9.72 -22.10 5.68
N ALA A 230 -8.74 -22.62 6.41
CA ALA A 230 -7.38 -22.09 6.41
C ALA A 230 -6.74 -22.20 5.02
N HIS A 231 -6.88 -23.34 4.34
CA HIS A 231 -6.43 -23.52 2.94
C HIS A 231 -7.03 -22.48 2.00
N GLU A 232 -8.34 -22.23 2.09
CA GLU A 232 -9.01 -21.22 1.27
C GLU A 232 -8.50 -19.80 1.57
N ALA A 233 -8.23 -19.47 2.84
CA ALA A 233 -7.70 -18.16 3.23
C ALA A 233 -6.24 -17.97 2.78
N TYR A 234 -5.37 -18.99 2.95
CA TYR A 234 -4.01 -18.97 2.41
C TYR A 234 -4.01 -18.84 0.88
N PHE A 235 -4.95 -19.49 0.19
CA PHE A 235 -5.07 -19.35 -1.26
C PHE A 235 -5.52 -17.96 -1.70
N ARG A 236 -6.43 -17.30 -0.95
CA ARG A 236 -6.78 -15.89 -1.19
C ARG A 236 -5.57 -14.98 -1.00
N HIS A 237 -4.77 -15.23 0.04
CA HIS A 237 -3.53 -14.52 0.27
C HIS A 237 -2.58 -14.62 -0.95
N LEU A 238 -2.38 -15.82 -1.50
CA LEU A 238 -1.58 -16.05 -2.72
C LEU A 238 -2.14 -15.34 -3.98
N GLY A 239 -3.37 -14.84 -3.94
CA GLY A 239 -3.99 -14.11 -5.03
C GLY A 239 -3.75 -12.59 -4.99
N GLY A 240 -3.15 -12.05 -3.92
CA GLY A 240 -2.80 -10.63 -3.80
C GLY A 240 -1.43 -10.32 -4.40
N PRO A 241 -1.15 -9.06 -4.78
CA PRO A 241 0.17 -8.67 -5.27
C PRO A 241 1.19 -8.65 -4.12
N MET A 242 2.36 -9.27 -4.32
CA MET A 242 3.37 -9.47 -3.26
C MET A 242 3.78 -8.17 -2.57
N PHE A 243 3.93 -7.09 -3.35
CA PHE A 243 4.35 -5.79 -2.82
C PHE A 243 3.29 -5.12 -1.95
N ALA A 244 1.98 -5.38 -2.14
CA ALA A 244 0.91 -4.68 -1.39
C ALA A 244 0.44 -5.46 -0.15
N ASN A 245 1.29 -6.34 0.38
CA ASN A 245 0.89 -7.29 1.40
C ASN A 245 1.10 -6.82 2.84
N GLY A 246 1.60 -5.60 3.05
CA GLY A 246 1.92 -5.05 4.37
C GLY A 246 3.27 -5.53 4.89
N TYR A 247 3.99 -4.65 5.58
CA TYR A 247 5.34 -4.91 6.08
C TYR A 247 5.51 -4.52 7.55
N HIS A 248 6.51 -5.17 8.16
CA HIS A 248 6.74 -5.37 9.59
C HIS A 248 7.24 -4.14 10.36
N TYR A 249 7.93 -3.19 9.72
CA TYR A 249 8.77 -2.22 10.43
C TYR A 249 8.06 -1.01 11.04
N LEU A 250 6.86 -0.62 10.57
CA LEU A 250 6.33 0.71 10.90
C LEU A 250 6.09 0.99 12.40
N TRP A 251 6.15 -0.01 13.29
CA TRP A 251 6.07 0.21 14.74
C TRP A 251 6.90 -0.82 15.54
N ASP A 252 7.97 -0.37 16.18
CA ASP A 252 8.81 -1.12 17.14
C ASP A 252 8.10 -1.38 18.50
N ALA A 253 6.77 -1.53 18.47
CA ALA A 253 5.89 -1.56 19.63
C ALA A 253 5.33 -2.98 19.90
N GLY A 254 6.22 -3.90 20.28
CA GLY A 254 5.87 -5.12 21.03
C GLY A 254 5.34 -6.33 20.24
N ASP A 255 5.36 -7.48 20.91
CA ASP A 255 5.26 -8.89 20.45
C ASP A 255 4.06 -9.31 19.57
N LEU A 256 3.17 -8.40 19.14
CA LEU A 256 2.03 -8.67 18.26
C LEU A 256 2.17 -7.83 16.99
N MET A 257 3.03 -8.32 16.09
CA MET A 257 3.50 -7.63 14.89
C MET A 257 2.67 -8.02 13.66
N VAL A 258 2.40 -7.09 12.74
CA VAL A 258 1.89 -7.46 11.40
C VAL A 258 3.00 -8.27 10.72
N PRO A 259 2.76 -9.54 10.36
CA PRO A 259 3.80 -10.44 9.95
C PRO A 259 4.30 -10.02 8.58
N GLU A 260 5.58 -10.28 8.33
CA GLU A 260 6.04 -10.37 6.97
C GLU A 260 5.19 -11.41 6.25
N VAL A 261 4.50 -10.95 5.21
CA VAL A 261 3.55 -11.77 4.50
C VAL A 261 4.31 -12.65 3.52
N SER A 262 4.23 -13.97 3.74
CA SER A 262 5.05 -14.94 3.02
C SER A 262 4.19 -15.89 2.19
N GLU A 263 4.33 -15.81 0.86
CA GLU A 263 3.75 -16.82 -0.03
C GLU A 263 4.35 -18.21 0.24
N VAL A 264 5.61 -18.28 0.71
CA VAL A 264 6.27 -19.54 1.10
C VAL A 264 5.50 -20.20 2.24
N GLU A 265 5.15 -19.46 3.29
CA GLU A 265 4.34 -19.99 4.40
C GLU A 265 3.00 -20.55 3.91
N ALA A 266 2.33 -19.81 3.03
CA ALA A 266 1.04 -20.24 2.49
C ALA A 266 1.15 -21.53 1.68
N LEU A 267 2.17 -21.64 0.84
CA LEU A 267 2.43 -22.84 0.05
C LEU A 267 2.86 -24.02 0.93
N GLU A 268 3.73 -23.79 1.91
CA GLU A 268 4.13 -24.81 2.89
C GLU A 268 2.92 -25.36 3.66
N PHE A 269 2.00 -24.49 4.09
CA PHE A 269 0.76 -24.94 4.71
C PHE A 269 -0.09 -25.77 3.75
N ILE A 270 -0.26 -25.31 2.51
CA ILE A 270 -1.05 -26.00 1.48
C ILE A 270 -0.51 -27.41 1.20
N TYR A 271 0.82 -27.58 1.17
CA TYR A 271 1.44 -28.87 0.86
C TYR A 271 1.56 -29.80 2.07
N ASN A 272 1.80 -29.26 3.27
CA ASN A 272 2.23 -30.05 4.42
C ASN A 272 1.18 -30.18 5.53
N ALA A 273 0.03 -29.50 5.43
CA ALA A 273 -1.04 -29.67 6.42
C ALA A 273 -1.55 -31.12 6.46
N GLU A 274 -1.84 -31.63 7.67
CA GLU A 274 -2.35 -33.00 7.86
C GLU A 274 -3.65 -33.29 7.08
N THR A 275 -4.52 -32.28 7.00
CA THR A 275 -5.72 -32.35 6.18
C THR A 275 -5.41 -31.76 4.80
N PRO A 276 -5.60 -32.53 3.71
CA PRO A 276 -5.29 -32.06 2.38
C PRO A 276 -6.16 -30.85 2.00
N PRO A 277 -5.64 -29.93 1.18
CA PRO A 277 -6.42 -28.84 0.59
C PRO A 277 -7.55 -29.38 -0.29
N PRO A 278 -8.64 -28.61 -0.48
CA PRO A 278 -9.68 -28.94 -1.45
C PRO A 278 -9.13 -29.21 -2.86
N ASP A 279 -9.72 -30.18 -3.56
CA ASP A 279 -9.26 -30.61 -4.91
C ASP A 279 -9.12 -29.46 -5.91
N HIS A 280 -10.01 -28.46 -5.84
CA HIS A 280 -9.97 -27.30 -6.74
C HIS A 280 -8.74 -26.41 -6.51
N LEU A 281 -8.19 -26.37 -5.28
CA LEU A 281 -6.94 -25.65 -4.99
C LEU A 281 -5.73 -26.44 -5.50
N LEU A 282 -5.73 -27.77 -5.33
CA LEU A 282 -4.66 -28.63 -5.85
C LEU A 282 -4.58 -28.61 -7.38
N ALA A 283 -5.72 -28.46 -8.05
CA ALA A 283 -5.79 -28.32 -9.50
C ALA A 283 -5.39 -26.93 -10.00
N HIS A 284 -5.14 -25.96 -9.10
CA HIS A 284 -4.83 -24.60 -9.50
C HIS A 284 -3.40 -24.52 -10.08
N PRO A 285 -3.19 -23.87 -11.25
CA PRO A 285 -1.88 -23.82 -11.91
C PRO A 285 -0.76 -23.27 -11.03
N LYS A 286 -1.05 -22.28 -10.18
CA LYS A 286 -0.07 -21.70 -9.24
C LYS A 286 0.43 -22.72 -8.21
N ILE A 287 -0.48 -23.53 -7.69
CA ILE A 287 -0.17 -24.57 -6.69
C ILE A 287 0.56 -25.74 -7.34
N ASP A 288 0.21 -26.10 -8.57
CA ASP A 288 0.92 -27.16 -9.28
C ASP A 288 2.35 -26.72 -9.65
N PHE A 289 2.51 -25.49 -10.16
CA PHE A 289 3.79 -24.94 -10.58
C PHE A 289 4.79 -24.79 -9.41
N PHE A 290 4.39 -24.13 -8.33
CA PHE A 290 5.27 -23.90 -7.16
C PHE A 290 5.41 -25.12 -6.23
N ARG A 291 4.98 -26.30 -6.65
CA ARG A 291 5.35 -27.55 -5.98
C ARG A 291 6.79 -27.94 -6.29
N GLU A 292 7.26 -27.59 -7.49
CA GLU A 292 8.58 -27.98 -8.02
C GLU A 292 9.51 -26.78 -8.24
N HIS A 293 9.02 -25.56 -7.99
CA HIS A 293 9.72 -24.29 -8.24
C HIS A 293 9.71 -23.42 -6.99
N ASP A 294 10.64 -22.47 -6.92
CA ASP A 294 10.78 -21.59 -5.76
C ASP A 294 9.91 -20.33 -5.93
N PRO A 295 8.88 -20.11 -5.09
CA PRO A 295 8.06 -18.90 -5.15
C PRO A 295 8.87 -17.63 -4.83
N ALA A 296 10.02 -17.69 -4.15
CA ALA A 296 10.87 -16.54 -3.91
C ALA A 296 11.82 -16.23 -5.09
N ASN A 297 11.86 -17.08 -6.11
CA ASN A 297 12.74 -16.91 -7.26
C ASN A 297 12.03 -16.15 -8.41
N TRP A 298 12.53 -14.97 -8.74
CA TRP A 298 11.95 -14.12 -9.80
C TRP A 298 11.96 -14.79 -11.19
N LYS A 299 12.91 -15.67 -11.50
CA LYS A 299 12.96 -16.38 -12.79
C LYS A 299 11.85 -17.43 -12.89
N ASP A 300 11.57 -18.12 -11.79
CA ASP A 300 10.47 -19.06 -11.71
C ASP A 300 9.12 -18.33 -11.85
N ARG A 301 9.01 -17.11 -11.30
CA ARG A 301 7.85 -16.22 -11.51
C ARG A 301 7.66 -15.86 -12.98
N ILE A 302 8.72 -15.48 -13.70
CA ILE A 302 8.64 -15.22 -15.14
C ILE A 302 8.23 -16.48 -15.91
N ALA A 303 8.81 -17.64 -15.58
CA ALA A 303 8.45 -18.91 -16.23
C ALA A 303 6.97 -19.24 -16.01
N PHE A 304 6.45 -19.01 -14.82
CA PHE A 304 5.04 -19.17 -14.51
C PHE A 304 4.16 -18.16 -15.25
N ALA A 305 4.55 -16.89 -15.31
CA ALA A 305 3.84 -15.86 -16.08
C ALA A 305 3.70 -16.27 -17.56
N LYS A 306 4.77 -16.75 -18.19
CA LYS A 306 4.74 -17.24 -19.58
C LYS A 306 3.82 -18.45 -19.76
N LEU A 307 3.78 -19.36 -18.78
CA LEU A 307 2.82 -20.48 -18.79
C LEU A 307 1.37 -19.99 -18.72
N LEU A 308 1.10 -18.96 -17.92
CA LEU A 308 -0.22 -18.34 -17.80
C LEU A 308 -0.62 -17.62 -19.10
N GLU A 309 0.28 -16.90 -19.75
CA GLU A 309 0.06 -16.29 -21.08
C GLU A 309 -0.32 -17.34 -22.14
N GLN A 310 0.41 -18.46 -22.20
CA GLN A 310 0.09 -19.57 -23.10
C GLN A 310 -1.32 -20.14 -22.87
N ARG A 311 -1.82 -20.03 -21.64
CA ARG A 311 -3.18 -20.44 -21.23
C ARG A 311 -4.20 -19.31 -21.37
N GLN A 312 -3.81 -18.16 -21.92
CA GLN A 312 -4.64 -16.95 -22.07
C GLN A 312 -5.14 -16.38 -20.73
N LEU A 313 -4.39 -16.61 -19.66
CA LEU A 313 -4.66 -16.08 -18.31
C LEU A 313 -3.85 -14.80 -18.08
N PHE A 314 -4.05 -13.79 -18.91
CA PHE A 314 -3.19 -12.60 -18.98
C PHE A 314 -3.13 -11.79 -17.68
N ALA A 315 -4.26 -11.62 -16.99
CA ALA A 315 -4.28 -10.95 -15.70
C ALA A 315 -3.39 -11.68 -14.67
N ALA A 316 -3.51 -13.01 -14.60
CA ALA A 316 -2.67 -13.80 -13.70
C ALA A 316 -1.18 -13.73 -14.11
N ALA A 317 -0.88 -13.77 -15.41
CA ALA A 317 0.48 -13.64 -15.91
C ALA A 317 1.12 -12.30 -15.51
N LEU A 318 0.36 -11.22 -15.64
CA LEU A 318 0.82 -9.88 -15.29
C LEU A 318 1.12 -9.75 -13.79
N ALA A 319 0.25 -10.29 -12.93
CA ALA A 319 0.51 -10.31 -11.48
C ALA A 319 1.81 -11.04 -11.14
N GLU A 320 2.11 -12.15 -11.81
CA GLU A 320 3.35 -12.88 -11.56
C GLU A 320 4.59 -12.15 -12.12
N MET A 321 4.43 -11.36 -13.18
CA MET A 321 5.48 -10.46 -13.67
C MET A 321 5.74 -9.29 -12.69
N GLU A 322 4.68 -8.71 -12.11
CA GLU A 322 4.80 -7.70 -11.04
C GLU A 322 5.46 -8.30 -9.79
N ASN A 323 5.12 -9.55 -9.43
CA ASN A 323 5.78 -10.26 -8.33
C ASN A 323 7.27 -10.49 -8.63
N ALA A 324 7.64 -10.82 -9.87
CA ALA A 324 9.05 -10.93 -10.28
C ALA A 324 9.78 -9.58 -10.13
N PHE A 325 9.14 -8.47 -10.53
CA PHE A 325 9.69 -7.13 -10.36
C PHE A 325 9.81 -6.73 -8.90
N PHE A 326 8.87 -7.11 -8.05
CA PHE A 326 8.98 -6.86 -6.62
C PHE A 326 10.18 -7.59 -5.99
N LEU A 327 10.42 -8.84 -6.38
CA LEU A 327 11.48 -9.68 -5.82
C LEU A 327 12.89 -9.20 -6.21
N GLU A 328 13.10 -8.79 -7.46
CA GLU A 328 14.45 -8.50 -7.99
C GLU A 328 14.57 -7.14 -8.70
N GLY A 329 13.54 -6.30 -8.65
CA GLY A 329 13.51 -4.98 -9.30
C GLY A 329 14.55 -4.00 -8.77
N TRP A 330 15.23 -4.30 -7.65
CA TRP A 330 16.34 -3.52 -7.11
C TRP A 330 17.63 -3.69 -7.88
N ASN A 331 17.81 -4.82 -8.55
CA ASN A 331 18.95 -5.06 -9.41
C ASN A 331 18.72 -4.32 -10.74
N GLU A 332 19.51 -3.29 -11.03
CA GLU A 332 19.32 -2.43 -12.20
C GLU A 332 19.19 -3.20 -13.52
N ALA A 333 20.00 -4.25 -13.73
CA ALA A 333 19.96 -5.03 -14.95
C ALA A 333 18.66 -5.83 -15.07
N VAL A 334 18.21 -6.44 -13.97
CA VAL A 334 16.95 -7.20 -13.91
C VAL A 334 15.75 -6.26 -14.00
N ALA A 335 15.81 -5.10 -13.35
CA ALA A 335 14.80 -4.06 -13.41
C ALA A 335 14.55 -3.62 -14.86
N LYS A 336 15.62 -3.36 -15.63
CA LYS A 336 15.52 -3.01 -17.06
C LYS A 336 14.81 -4.10 -17.85
N GLU A 337 15.22 -5.36 -17.71
CA GLU A 337 14.60 -6.51 -18.39
C GLU A 337 13.11 -6.65 -18.06
N LEU A 338 12.77 -6.55 -16.77
CA LEU A 338 11.40 -6.70 -16.29
C LEU A 338 10.52 -5.51 -16.72
N LEU A 339 11.01 -4.28 -16.64
CA LEU A 339 10.27 -3.08 -17.07
C LEU A 339 10.03 -3.07 -18.58
N GLU A 340 10.99 -3.51 -19.40
CA GLU A 340 10.80 -3.67 -20.85
C GLU A 340 9.74 -4.72 -21.17
N THR A 341 9.72 -5.81 -20.41
CA THR A 341 8.71 -6.86 -20.54
C THR A 341 7.32 -6.35 -20.16
N LEU A 342 7.21 -5.72 -18.99
CA LEU A 342 5.97 -5.11 -18.49
C LEU A 342 5.43 -4.02 -19.45
N LEU A 343 6.32 -3.21 -20.03
CA LEU A 343 5.98 -2.19 -21.02
C LEU A 343 5.27 -2.77 -22.26
N CYS A 344 5.58 -4.01 -22.64
CA CYS A 344 4.93 -4.71 -23.74
C CYS A 344 3.56 -5.28 -23.35
N ILE A 345 3.42 -5.81 -22.12
CA ILE A 345 2.22 -6.51 -21.65
C ILE A 345 1.13 -5.52 -21.21
N TYR A 346 1.51 -4.43 -20.54
CA TYR A 346 0.57 -3.47 -19.97
C TYR A 346 -0.45 -2.91 -20.99
N PRO A 347 -0.06 -2.46 -22.20
CA PRO A 347 -1.02 -1.98 -23.19
C PRO A 347 -2.04 -3.03 -23.63
N GLU A 348 -1.66 -4.31 -23.69
CA GLU A 348 -2.57 -5.40 -24.06
C GLU A 348 -3.68 -5.63 -23.02
N GLN A 349 -3.43 -5.20 -21.78
CA GLN A 349 -4.39 -5.24 -20.67
C GLN A 349 -5.06 -3.88 -20.41
N ASN A 350 -4.95 -2.93 -21.34
CA ASN A 350 -5.46 -1.55 -21.17
C ASN A 350 -4.84 -0.80 -19.97
N ARG A 351 -3.62 -1.16 -19.57
CA ARG A 351 -2.85 -0.56 -18.47
C ARG A 351 -1.85 0.49 -18.98
N ILE A 352 -2.38 1.47 -19.73
CA ILE A 352 -1.56 2.45 -20.46
C ILE A 352 -0.70 3.29 -19.50
N ARG A 353 -1.18 3.54 -18.28
CA ARG A 353 -0.51 4.38 -17.28
C ARG A 353 0.70 3.70 -16.67
N GLU A 354 0.56 2.44 -16.29
CA GLU A 354 1.67 1.64 -15.79
C GLU A 354 2.74 1.45 -16.87
N ALA A 355 2.33 1.34 -18.15
CA ALA A 355 3.25 1.38 -19.28
C ALA A 355 4.02 2.71 -19.36
N GLU A 356 3.37 3.87 -19.13
CA GLU A 356 4.06 5.17 -19.06
C GLU A 356 5.05 5.23 -17.91
N GLN A 357 4.67 4.73 -16.73
CA GLN A 357 5.56 4.66 -15.57
C GLN A 357 6.76 3.75 -15.81
N CYS A 358 6.61 2.65 -16.57
CA CYS A 358 7.74 1.85 -17.03
C CYS A 358 8.68 2.65 -17.93
N ARG A 359 8.16 3.44 -18.88
CA ARG A 359 9.01 4.30 -19.74
C ARG A 359 9.79 5.32 -18.92
N MET A 360 9.13 5.95 -17.95
CA MET A 360 9.76 6.91 -17.04
C MET A 360 10.86 6.27 -16.19
N ALA A 361 10.60 5.09 -15.63
CA ALA A 361 11.59 4.33 -14.87
C ALA A 361 12.79 3.95 -15.74
N LEU A 362 12.57 3.42 -16.96
CA LEU A 362 13.63 3.09 -17.91
C LEU A 362 14.47 4.30 -18.30
N ALA A 363 13.86 5.47 -18.50
CA ALA A 363 14.58 6.72 -18.77
C ALA A 363 15.49 7.11 -17.60
N LYS A 364 14.98 7.08 -16.36
CA LYS A 364 15.75 7.37 -15.13
C LYS A 364 16.92 6.40 -14.94
N LEU A 365 16.73 5.12 -15.24
CA LEU A 365 17.78 4.10 -15.20
C LEU A 365 18.82 4.25 -16.32
N ALA A 366 18.50 4.95 -17.41
CA ALA A 366 19.45 5.27 -18.48
C ALA A 366 20.28 6.52 -18.17
N GLU A 367 19.74 7.45 -17.38
CA GLU A 367 20.40 8.68 -16.94
C GLU A 367 21.33 8.47 -15.74
N SER A 368 21.12 7.39 -14.98
CA SER A 368 21.96 7.04 -13.83
C SER A 368 23.36 6.66 -14.32
N PRO A 369 24.45 7.27 -13.79
CA PRO A 369 25.80 6.86 -14.14
C PRO A 369 25.97 5.38 -13.77
N PRO A 370 26.70 4.58 -14.59
CA PRO A 370 26.89 3.16 -14.30
C PRO A 370 27.43 3.04 -12.88
N SER A 371 26.67 2.39 -12.01
CA SER A 371 27.13 2.10 -10.66
C SER A 371 28.44 1.34 -10.79
N ALA A 372 29.48 1.83 -10.11
CA ALA A 372 30.73 1.09 -10.00
C ALA A 372 30.36 -0.19 -9.25
N SER A 373 30.16 -1.28 -9.99
CA SER A 373 29.79 -2.58 -9.46
C SER A 373 30.83 -2.99 -8.41
N GLU A 374 30.41 -3.10 -7.15
CA GLU A 374 31.11 -3.85 -6.11
C GLU A 374 30.89 -5.36 -6.27
#